data_AF-A0A970UA85-F1
#
_entry.id   AF-A0A970UA85-F1
#
_cell.length_a   1.000
_cell.length_b   1.000
_cell.length_c   1.000
_cell.angle_alpha   90.00
_cell.angle_beta   90.00
_cell.angle_gamma   90.00
#
_symmetry.space_group_name_H-M   'P 1'
#
loop_
_entity.id
_entity.type
_entity.pdbx_description
1 polymer ?
#
loop_
_entity_poly.entity_id
_entity_poly.type
_entity_poly.pdbx_seq_one_letter_code
_entity_poly.pdbx_strand_id
1 'polypeptide(L)'
;MAAFSVVWLAGCKPEETPRLPGNPGDLQFEGLWIGNTSQMKLAEFEVQNIEEHAYVTRCRLSYMIGDDWRLRDLHNADGLSEIIDRHFSFSLPDQSTVAGTFADTTMLEGSMQIVYGAQVAETITFICVSDSSRNDVIGLSQLLFKLEDKTWHFIQDYDFYYPQTKTIATDSGWIAAGEFATRTSPIIELRAGHLELPAQIPEIFVVGTKQFSPFAADGFEIIIHDPGYYYLPWTTSDTARGQEGSSLNISEILEINTGSSHENLLKFTADFNCKVYREYGQMRHLEGTFTGYVRW
;
A
#
# COMPACT_ATOMS: atom_id res chain seq x y z
N MET A 1 -10.85 66.92 43.20
CA MET A 1 -10.62 65.61 42.58
C MET A 1 -11.85 65.26 41.76
N ALA A 2 -11.74 65.34 40.43
CA ALA A 2 -12.82 64.94 39.53
C ALA A 2 -12.65 63.44 39.23
N ALA A 3 -13.69 62.64 39.51
CA ALA A 3 -13.72 61.24 39.17
C ALA A 3 -14.02 61.09 37.67
N PHE A 4 -13.06 60.56 36.91
CA PHE A 4 -13.31 60.11 35.55
C PHE A 4 -14.09 58.78 35.61
N SER A 5 -15.34 58.80 35.15
CA SER A 5 -16.05 57.55 34.85
C SER A 5 -15.55 57.03 33.51
N VAL A 6 -14.85 55.89 33.56
CA VAL A 6 -14.50 55.11 32.38
C VAL A 6 -15.75 54.34 31.96
N VAL A 7 -16.37 54.76 30.86
CA VAL A 7 -17.42 53.98 30.19
C VAL A 7 -16.73 52.83 29.46
N TRP A 8 -16.89 51.61 29.97
CA TRP A 8 -16.57 50.40 29.23
C TRP A 8 -17.58 50.24 28.10
N LEU A 9 -17.16 50.54 26.88
CA LEU A 9 -17.85 50.06 25.68
C LEU A 9 -17.61 48.55 25.60
N ALA A 10 -18.58 47.77 26.05
CA ALA A 10 -18.65 46.35 25.74
C ALA A 10 -18.77 46.24 24.21
N GLY A 11 -17.65 45.95 23.54
CA GLY A 11 -17.64 45.63 22.12
C GLY A 11 -18.56 44.44 21.90
N CYS A 12 -19.59 44.61 21.09
CA CYS A 12 -20.38 43.49 20.58
C CYS A 12 -19.39 42.51 19.93
N LYS A 13 -19.40 41.25 20.36
CA LYS A 13 -18.78 40.18 19.57
C LYS A 13 -19.36 40.33 18.15
N PRO A 14 -18.53 40.41 17.10
CA PRO A 14 -19.08 40.37 15.75
C PRO A 14 -19.96 39.13 15.66
N GLU A 15 -21.21 39.31 15.21
CA GLU A 15 -22.09 38.19 14.88
C GLU A 15 -21.30 37.29 13.94
N GLU A 16 -21.07 36.04 14.38
CA GLU A 16 -20.50 35.03 13.50
C GLU A 16 -21.51 34.86 12.37
N THR A 17 -21.18 35.44 11.22
CA THR A 17 -21.97 35.25 9.99
C THR A 17 -22.15 33.75 9.82
N PRO A 18 -23.39 33.23 9.75
CA PRO A 18 -23.61 31.80 9.59
C PRO A 18 -22.84 31.33 8.37
N ARG A 19 -21.95 30.35 8.55
CA ARG A 19 -21.32 29.67 7.41
C ARG A 19 -22.44 29.07 6.58
N LEU A 20 -22.43 29.36 5.28
CA LEU A 20 -23.34 28.72 4.35
C LEU A 20 -22.97 27.23 4.27
N PRO A 21 -23.96 26.33 4.11
CA PRO A 21 -23.69 24.91 3.93
C PRO A 21 -22.67 24.67 2.81
N GLY A 22 -21.80 23.69 2.99
CA GLY A 22 -20.86 23.24 1.98
C GLY A 22 -21.56 22.61 0.77
N ASN A 23 -20.79 22.26 -0.26
CA ASN A 23 -21.31 21.51 -1.40
C ASN A 23 -21.72 20.10 -0.91
N PRO A 24 -23.01 19.70 -1.00
CA PRO A 24 -23.46 18.40 -0.52
C PRO A 24 -22.79 17.22 -1.24
N GLY A 25 -22.27 17.46 -2.46
CA GLY A 25 -21.52 16.48 -3.21
C GLY A 25 -20.19 16.10 -2.57
N ASP A 26 -19.58 16.95 -1.74
CA ASP A 26 -18.29 16.65 -1.11
C ASP A 26 -18.44 15.77 0.15
N LEU A 27 -19.64 15.75 0.76
CA LEU A 27 -19.93 14.94 1.96
C LEU A 27 -19.80 13.44 1.72
N GLN A 28 -19.86 13.00 0.46
CA GLN A 28 -19.71 11.59 0.08
C GLN A 28 -18.29 11.05 0.26
N PHE A 29 -17.30 11.91 0.50
CA PHE A 29 -15.90 11.52 0.67
C PHE A 29 -15.52 11.20 2.13
N GLU A 30 -16.48 11.27 3.06
CA GLU A 30 -16.27 10.89 4.46
C GLU A 30 -15.73 9.46 4.60
N GLY A 31 -14.73 9.30 5.47
CA GLY A 31 -14.11 8.02 5.75
C GLY A 31 -12.58 8.06 5.68
N LEU A 32 -12.00 6.87 5.68
CA LEU A 32 -10.57 6.66 5.66
C LEU A 32 -10.10 6.33 4.24
N TRP A 33 -9.09 7.03 3.78
CA TRP A 33 -8.50 6.86 2.46
C TRP A 33 -7.06 6.41 2.63
N ILE A 34 -6.74 5.20 2.16
CA ILE A 34 -5.41 4.63 2.34
C ILE A 34 -4.85 4.21 0.99
N GLY A 35 -3.56 4.42 0.81
CA GLY A 35 -2.82 3.87 -0.32
C GLY A 35 -1.35 4.18 -0.20
N ASN A 36 -0.75 4.53 -1.33
CA ASN A 36 0.68 4.64 -1.46
C ASN A 36 1.11 5.96 -2.09
N THR A 37 2.22 6.51 -1.62
CA THR A 37 2.96 7.52 -2.36
C THR A 37 3.63 6.90 -3.60
N SER A 38 4.15 7.73 -4.52
CA SER A 38 4.93 7.28 -5.67
C SER A 38 6.16 6.45 -5.31
N GLN A 39 6.63 6.56 -4.06
CA GLN A 39 7.74 5.80 -3.49
C GLN A 39 7.25 4.55 -2.70
N MET A 40 5.97 4.20 -2.83
CA MET A 40 5.30 3.08 -2.15
C MET A 40 5.33 3.14 -0.62
N LYS A 41 5.32 4.36 -0.10
CA LYS A 41 5.19 4.63 1.33
C LYS A 41 3.75 4.92 1.69
N LEU A 42 3.36 4.71 2.95
CA LEU A 42 1.97 4.90 3.38
C LEU A 42 1.49 6.31 3.08
N ALA A 43 0.31 6.39 2.46
CA ALA A 43 -0.49 7.61 2.40
C ALA A 43 -1.87 7.33 2.98
N GLU A 44 -2.23 8.05 4.02
CA GLU A 44 -3.48 7.90 4.76
C GLU A 44 -4.09 9.28 4.99
N PHE A 45 -5.37 9.42 4.64
CA PHE A 45 -6.16 10.63 4.87
C PHE A 45 -7.47 10.24 5.55
N GLU A 46 -7.84 10.97 6.59
CA GLU A 46 -9.16 10.84 7.22
C GLU A 46 -9.99 12.07 6.84
N VAL A 47 -11.20 11.81 6.33
CA VAL A 47 -12.18 12.82 5.97
C VAL A 47 -13.37 12.69 6.90
N GLN A 48 -13.79 13.81 7.51
CA GLN A 48 -14.96 13.89 8.37
C GLN A 48 -15.90 15.00 7.93
N ASN A 49 -17.20 14.77 8.11
CA ASN A 49 -18.22 15.80 7.90
C ASN A 49 -18.39 16.62 9.19
N ILE A 50 -18.05 17.91 9.14
CA ILE A 50 -18.16 18.86 10.26
C ILE A 50 -19.08 20.00 9.83
N GLU A 51 -20.18 20.20 10.55
CA GLU A 51 -21.13 21.31 10.34
C GLU A 51 -21.62 21.46 8.88
N GLU A 52 -21.94 20.35 8.20
CA GLU A 52 -22.39 20.33 6.78
C GLU A 52 -21.28 20.61 5.74
N HIS A 53 -20.01 20.52 6.13
CA HIS A 53 -18.86 20.58 5.22
C HIS A 53 -17.99 19.33 5.40
N ALA A 54 -17.31 18.89 4.33
CA ALA A 54 -16.33 17.81 4.40
C ALA A 54 -14.93 18.39 4.63
N TYR A 55 -14.18 17.82 5.57
CA TYR A 55 -12.81 18.24 5.88
C TYR A 55 -11.87 17.05 5.90
N VAL A 56 -10.66 17.24 5.40
CA VAL A 56 -9.53 16.38 5.77
C VAL A 56 -9.16 16.72 7.21
N THR A 57 -9.34 15.80 8.15
CA THR A 57 -9.04 16.00 9.58
C THR A 57 -7.70 15.37 9.98
N ARG A 58 -7.26 14.34 9.25
CA ARG A 58 -5.96 13.70 9.46
C ARG A 58 -5.25 13.46 8.15
N CYS A 59 -3.94 13.61 8.18
CA CYS A 59 -3.03 13.28 7.09
C CYS A 59 -1.80 12.58 7.66
N ARG A 60 -1.56 11.34 7.22
CA ARG A 60 -0.35 10.58 7.52
C ARG A 60 0.33 10.18 6.22
N LEU A 61 1.53 10.71 6.01
CA LEU A 61 2.34 10.50 4.80
C LEU A 61 3.74 10.06 5.20
N SER A 62 4.15 8.92 4.69
CA SER A 62 5.54 8.46 4.74
C SER A 62 6.21 8.71 3.39
N TYR A 63 7.50 9.01 3.40
CA TYR A 63 8.28 9.25 2.18
C TYR A 63 9.79 9.13 2.43
N MET A 64 10.56 9.09 1.35
CA MET A 64 12.01 9.10 1.34
C MET A 64 12.51 10.42 0.78
N ILE A 65 13.64 10.90 1.31
CA ILE A 65 14.44 11.94 0.66
C ILE A 65 15.89 11.43 0.59
N GLY A 66 16.34 11.12 -0.62
CA GLY A 66 17.52 10.26 -0.78
C GLY A 66 17.28 8.94 -0.04
N ASP A 67 18.18 8.58 0.87
CA ASP A 67 18.08 7.36 1.69
C ASP A 67 17.43 7.61 3.08
N ASP A 68 17.00 8.85 3.38
CA ASP A 68 16.37 9.19 4.65
C ASP A 68 14.86 8.94 4.62
N TRP A 69 14.38 8.03 5.47
CA TRP A 69 12.94 7.85 5.70
C TRP A 69 12.36 8.97 6.57
N ARG A 70 11.20 9.47 6.17
CA ARG A 70 10.45 10.54 6.83
C ARG A 70 9.00 10.12 7.00
N LEU A 71 8.41 10.54 8.11
CA LEU A 71 6.99 10.39 8.41
C LEU A 71 6.43 11.75 8.83
N ARG A 72 5.28 12.10 8.25
CA ARG A 72 4.43 13.21 8.66
C ARG A 72 3.11 12.64 9.15
N ASP A 73 2.71 12.99 10.36
CA ASP A 73 1.39 12.69 10.90
C ASP A 73 0.82 13.99 11.46
N LEU A 74 -0.26 14.46 10.87
CA LEU A 74 -0.94 15.70 11.19
C LEU A 74 -2.40 15.39 11.46
N HIS A 75 -2.92 15.99 12.52
CA HIS A 75 -4.29 15.84 12.93
C HIS A 75 -4.82 17.17 13.45
N ASN A 76 -5.99 17.58 12.99
CA ASN A 76 -6.73 18.70 13.53
C ASN A 76 -8.21 18.33 13.63
N ALA A 77 -8.76 18.39 14.84
CA ALA A 77 -10.16 18.09 15.11
C ALA A 77 -11.10 19.06 14.38
N ASP A 78 -10.65 20.29 14.13
CA ASP A 78 -11.41 21.32 13.41
C ASP A 78 -11.19 21.28 11.88
N GLY A 79 -10.43 20.29 11.38
CA GLY A 79 -10.06 20.16 9.97
C GLY A 79 -8.68 20.76 9.64
N LEU A 80 -7.89 20.02 8.87
CA LEU A 80 -6.66 20.50 8.24
C LEU A 80 -6.97 21.32 6.98
N SER A 81 -7.97 20.89 6.21
CA SER A 81 -8.40 21.53 4.96
C SER A 81 -9.85 21.18 4.68
N GLU A 82 -10.64 22.18 4.28
CA GLU A 82 -11.98 21.96 3.73
C GLU A 82 -11.86 21.35 2.34
N ILE A 83 -12.72 20.38 2.02
CA ILE A 83 -12.87 19.86 0.67
C ILE A 83 -13.86 20.75 -0.07
N ILE A 84 -13.42 21.32 -1.19
CA ILE A 84 -14.23 22.20 -2.03
C ILE A 84 -14.17 21.67 -3.46
N ASP A 85 -15.32 21.28 -4.00
CA ASP A 85 -15.45 20.75 -5.35
C ASP A 85 -14.47 19.60 -5.61
N ARG A 86 -14.41 18.65 -4.67
CA ARG A 86 -13.51 17.48 -4.68
C ARG A 86 -12.02 17.78 -4.45
N HIS A 87 -11.64 19.01 -4.16
CA HIS A 87 -10.24 19.39 -3.96
C HIS A 87 -9.95 19.77 -2.51
N PHE A 88 -8.75 19.46 -2.03
CA PHE A 88 -8.22 20.00 -0.77
C PHE A 88 -6.77 20.42 -0.94
N SER A 89 -6.33 21.35 -0.10
CA SER A 89 -4.92 21.74 0.00
C SER A 89 -4.62 22.35 1.36
N PHE A 90 -3.46 22.05 1.93
CA PHE A 90 -2.99 22.66 3.16
C PHE A 90 -1.47 22.74 3.21
N SER A 91 -0.96 23.69 4.01
CA SER A 91 0.47 23.85 4.25
C SER A 91 0.90 23.06 5.48
N LEU A 92 2.07 22.46 5.38
CA LEU A 92 2.78 21.82 6.48
C LEU A 92 3.59 22.85 7.27
N PRO A 93 3.98 22.56 8.52
CA PRO A 93 4.75 23.49 9.36
C PRO A 93 6.10 23.95 8.77
N ASP A 94 6.67 23.18 7.85
CA ASP A 94 7.92 23.45 7.16
C ASP A 94 7.73 24.18 5.81
N GLN A 95 6.52 24.70 5.54
CA GLN A 95 6.11 25.33 4.28
C GLN A 95 5.94 24.37 3.10
N SER A 96 6.17 23.07 3.29
CA SER A 96 5.74 22.06 2.33
C SER A 96 4.22 22.13 2.15
N THR A 97 3.69 21.70 1.01
CA THR A 97 2.25 21.72 0.73
C THR A 97 1.76 20.32 0.40
N VAL A 98 0.54 20.00 0.81
CA VAL A 98 -0.17 18.79 0.40
C VAL A 98 -1.43 19.23 -0.32
N ALA A 99 -1.68 18.65 -1.49
CA ALA A 99 -2.90 18.88 -2.26
C ALA A 99 -3.42 17.56 -2.81
N GLY A 100 -4.74 17.40 -2.82
CA GLY A 100 -5.41 16.20 -3.30
C GLY A 100 -6.71 16.51 -4.03
N THR A 101 -7.12 15.57 -4.87
CA THR A 101 -8.34 15.62 -5.67
C THR A 101 -9.01 14.25 -5.66
N PHE A 102 -10.28 14.21 -5.28
CA PHE A 102 -11.10 13.01 -5.41
C PHE A 102 -11.56 12.88 -6.86
N ALA A 103 -11.06 11.85 -7.56
CA ALA A 103 -11.50 11.56 -8.92
C ALA A 103 -12.96 11.07 -8.92
N ASP A 104 -13.28 10.21 -7.94
CA ASP A 104 -14.60 9.67 -7.66
C ASP A 104 -14.69 9.22 -6.18
N THR A 105 -15.72 8.45 -5.82
CA THR A 105 -15.95 7.94 -4.45
C THR A 105 -15.01 6.80 -4.04
N THR A 106 -14.10 6.38 -4.93
CA THR A 106 -13.21 5.24 -4.76
C THR A 106 -11.74 5.62 -4.83
N MET A 107 -11.39 6.74 -5.49
CA MET A 107 -10.01 7.13 -5.73
C MET A 107 -9.73 8.60 -5.38
N LEU A 108 -8.69 8.78 -4.58
CA LEU A 108 -8.08 10.05 -4.21
C LEU A 108 -6.65 10.09 -4.78
N GLU A 109 -6.33 11.11 -5.56
CA GLU A 109 -4.99 11.35 -6.07
C GLU A 109 -4.46 12.69 -5.58
N GLY A 110 -3.15 12.82 -5.43
CA GLY A 110 -2.59 14.09 -5.04
C GLY A 110 -1.08 14.13 -5.04
N SER A 111 -0.55 15.19 -4.44
CA SER A 111 0.88 15.36 -4.28
C SER A 111 1.23 16.15 -3.04
N MET A 112 2.44 15.92 -2.56
CA MET A 112 3.11 16.72 -1.55
C MET A 112 4.33 17.39 -2.18
N GLN A 113 4.40 18.71 -2.12
CA GLN A 113 5.59 19.46 -2.50
C GLN A 113 6.43 19.71 -1.25
N ILE A 114 7.63 19.12 -1.21
CA ILE A 114 8.56 19.25 -0.10
C ILE A 114 9.46 20.45 -0.33
N VAL A 115 9.59 21.30 0.68
CA VAL A 115 10.44 22.51 0.61
C VAL A 115 11.70 22.32 1.48
N TYR A 116 12.87 22.65 0.92
CA TYR A 116 14.11 22.81 1.67
C TYR A 116 14.57 24.27 1.65
N GLY A 117 14.44 24.95 2.79
CA GLY A 117 14.77 26.36 2.88
C GLY A 117 13.83 27.21 2.01
N ALA A 118 14.37 27.81 0.94
CA ALA A 118 13.61 28.68 0.02
C ALA A 118 13.32 28.04 -1.35
N GLN A 119 13.64 26.75 -1.55
CA GLN A 119 13.44 26.05 -2.83
C GLN A 119 12.59 24.80 -2.64
N VAL A 120 11.70 24.53 -3.61
CA VAL A 120 11.02 23.24 -3.72
C VAL A 120 12.08 22.19 -4.04
N ALA A 121 12.16 21.19 -3.18
CA ALA A 121 13.14 20.13 -3.25
C ALA A 121 12.64 18.95 -4.09
N GLU A 122 11.39 18.55 -3.85
CA GLU A 122 10.85 17.31 -4.40
C GLU A 122 9.32 17.38 -4.43
N THR A 123 8.71 16.67 -5.39
CA THR A 123 7.26 16.48 -5.43
C THR A 123 6.98 14.98 -5.38
N ILE A 124 6.22 14.56 -4.39
CA ILE A 124 5.85 13.17 -4.17
C ILE A 124 4.37 13.04 -4.45
N THR A 125 3.98 12.22 -5.43
CA THR A 125 2.56 11.98 -5.69
C THR A 125 2.04 10.88 -4.78
N PHE A 126 0.72 10.80 -4.60
CA PHE A 126 0.08 9.70 -3.89
C PHE A 126 -1.23 9.31 -4.56
N ILE A 127 -1.59 8.05 -4.38
CA ILE A 127 -2.90 7.52 -4.73
C ILE A 127 -3.43 6.76 -3.51
N CYS A 128 -4.64 7.11 -3.09
CA CYS A 128 -5.36 6.51 -1.98
C CYS A 128 -6.73 6.03 -2.45
N VAL A 129 -7.24 5.00 -1.81
CA VAL A 129 -8.56 4.44 -2.07
C VAL A 129 -9.38 4.41 -0.79
N SER A 130 -10.69 4.60 -0.90
CA SER A 130 -11.62 4.61 0.25
C SER A 130 -11.85 3.22 0.84
N ASP A 131 -11.57 2.17 0.05
CA ASP A 131 -11.60 0.78 0.47
C ASP A 131 -10.20 0.18 0.38
N SER A 132 -9.58 -0.02 1.54
CA SER A 132 -8.25 -0.65 1.64
C SER A 132 -8.23 -2.12 1.23
N SER A 133 -9.38 -2.73 0.91
CA SER A 133 -9.51 -4.10 0.38
C SER A 133 -9.49 -4.19 -1.15
N ARG A 134 -9.28 -3.06 -1.85
CA ARG A 134 -9.11 -3.06 -3.31
C ARG A 134 -7.86 -3.85 -3.69
N ASN A 135 -8.05 -4.96 -4.42
CA ASN A 135 -7.00 -5.90 -4.83
C ASN A 135 -6.49 -5.58 -6.25
N ASP A 136 -5.88 -4.41 -6.42
CA ASP A 136 -5.19 -4.03 -7.64
C ASP A 136 -3.81 -3.45 -7.33
N VAL A 137 -3.01 -3.17 -8.37
CA VAL A 137 -1.64 -2.68 -8.19
C VAL A 137 -1.57 -1.30 -7.51
N ILE A 138 -2.67 -0.54 -7.46
CA ILE A 138 -2.72 0.80 -6.87
C ILE A 138 -3.05 0.74 -5.37
N GLY A 139 -3.88 -0.21 -4.94
CA GLY A 139 -4.27 -0.43 -3.54
C GLY A 139 -3.14 -0.96 -2.66
N LEU A 140 -3.37 -1.19 -1.36
CA LEU A 140 -2.34 -1.74 -0.47
C LEU A 140 -1.91 -3.15 -0.88
N SER A 141 -0.70 -3.56 -0.50
CA SER A 141 -0.25 -4.94 -0.73
C SER A 141 -1.08 -5.91 0.11
N GLN A 142 -1.57 -6.95 -0.56
CA GLN A 142 -2.60 -7.82 -0.05
C GLN A 142 -2.35 -9.27 -0.47
N LEU A 143 -2.74 -10.20 0.39
CA LEU A 143 -2.81 -11.61 0.06
C LEU A 143 -4.16 -12.14 0.55
N LEU A 144 -4.99 -12.56 -0.39
CA LEU A 144 -6.26 -13.22 -0.15
C LEU A 144 -6.16 -14.66 -0.68
N PHE A 145 -6.42 -15.66 0.14
CA PHE A 145 -6.50 -17.04 -0.35
C PHE A 145 -7.46 -17.89 0.45
N LYS A 146 -7.95 -18.94 -0.19
CA LYS A 146 -8.74 -19.99 0.44
C LYS A 146 -7.89 -21.25 0.57
N LEU A 147 -7.81 -21.75 1.80
CA LEU A 147 -7.17 -23.03 2.12
C LEU A 147 -8.20 -23.91 2.83
N GLU A 148 -8.50 -25.06 2.21
CA GLU A 148 -9.56 -25.98 2.63
C GLU A 148 -10.92 -25.28 2.65
N ASP A 149 -11.34 -24.68 3.77
CA ASP A 149 -12.60 -23.93 3.90
C ASP A 149 -12.42 -22.55 4.56
N LYS A 150 -11.18 -22.17 4.86
CA LYS A 150 -10.89 -20.89 5.50
C LYS A 150 -10.34 -19.89 4.48
N THR A 151 -10.98 -18.74 4.40
CA THR A 151 -10.44 -17.58 3.68
C THR A 151 -9.51 -16.82 4.62
N TRP A 152 -8.30 -16.58 4.15
CA TRP A 152 -7.28 -15.80 4.81
C TRP A 152 -7.10 -14.50 4.04
N HIS A 153 -7.08 -13.40 4.78
CA HIS A 153 -6.90 -12.08 4.22
C HIS A 153 -5.79 -11.37 5.01
N PHE A 154 -4.73 -11.01 4.32
CA PHE A 154 -3.61 -10.26 4.85
C PHE A 154 -3.49 -8.95 4.08
N ILE A 155 -3.49 -7.83 4.79
CA ILE A 155 -3.19 -6.50 4.26
C ILE A 155 -1.87 -6.06 4.90
N GLN A 156 -0.92 -5.58 4.09
CA GLN A 156 0.38 -5.13 4.56
C GLN A 156 0.83 -3.84 3.88
N ASP A 157 1.47 -2.99 4.67
CA ASP A 157 2.08 -1.74 4.26
C ASP A 157 3.62 -1.88 4.25
N TYR A 158 4.27 -1.22 3.30
CA TYR A 158 5.72 -1.20 3.12
C TYR A 158 6.44 -0.64 4.35
N ASP A 159 5.80 0.24 5.13
CA ASP A 159 6.44 0.83 6.32
C ASP A 159 6.61 -0.14 7.50
N PHE A 160 5.84 -1.24 7.57
CA PHE A 160 5.82 -2.06 8.78
C PHE A 160 6.18 -3.52 8.62
N TYR A 161 5.72 -4.24 7.60
CA TYR A 161 6.13 -5.64 7.43
C TYR A 161 5.95 -6.01 5.96
N TYR A 162 7.10 -6.12 5.30
CA TYR A 162 7.25 -6.68 3.97
C TYR A 162 6.75 -8.14 3.96
N PRO A 163 6.26 -8.67 2.82
CA PRO A 163 6.70 -9.99 2.44
C PRO A 163 8.18 -9.96 2.08
N GLN A 164 9.13 -10.13 3.03
CA GLN A 164 10.58 -9.92 2.81
C GLN A 164 11.00 -10.27 1.39
N THR A 165 11.11 -9.26 0.50
CA THR A 165 11.63 -9.56 -0.82
C THR A 165 13.11 -9.69 -0.70
N LYS A 166 13.56 -10.93 -0.67
CA LYS A 166 14.96 -11.28 -0.65
C LYS A 166 15.30 -11.85 -2.01
N THR A 167 16.36 -11.32 -2.59
CA THR A 167 17.08 -12.05 -3.61
C THR A 167 17.91 -13.10 -2.88
N ILE A 168 17.48 -14.36 -2.93
CA ILE A 168 18.19 -15.47 -2.30
C ILE A 168 19.31 -15.89 -3.25
N ALA A 169 20.57 -15.75 -2.84
CA ALA A 169 21.70 -16.35 -3.54
C ALA A 169 21.72 -17.86 -3.27
N THR A 170 21.75 -18.64 -4.34
CA THR A 170 21.92 -20.10 -4.32
C THR A 170 23.12 -20.49 -5.17
N ASP A 171 23.59 -21.72 -5.05
CA ASP A 171 24.70 -22.24 -5.88
C ASP A 171 24.39 -22.21 -7.38
N SER A 172 23.10 -22.16 -7.75
CA SER A 172 22.61 -22.19 -9.13
C SER A 172 22.05 -20.85 -9.63
N GLY A 173 22.15 -19.78 -8.86
CA GLY A 173 21.67 -18.44 -9.24
C GLY A 173 20.84 -17.76 -8.15
N TRP A 174 20.03 -16.79 -8.58
CA TRP A 174 19.24 -15.93 -7.72
C TRP A 174 17.75 -16.28 -7.78
N ILE A 175 17.07 -16.19 -6.64
CA ILE A 175 15.61 -16.36 -6.52
C ILE A 175 15.02 -15.10 -5.91
N ALA A 176 14.02 -14.51 -6.55
CA ALA A 176 13.18 -13.49 -5.96
C ALA A 176 12.09 -14.18 -5.12
N ALA A 177 12.06 -13.94 -3.82
CA ALA A 177 11.03 -14.45 -2.92
C ALA A 177 10.20 -13.31 -2.34
N GLY A 178 8.96 -13.57 -1.90
CA GLY A 178 8.17 -12.67 -1.06
C GLY A 178 7.34 -13.46 -0.06
N GLU A 179 7.49 -13.18 1.24
CA GLU A 179 6.90 -13.97 2.35
C GLU A 179 5.84 -13.24 3.20
N PHE A 180 4.55 -13.50 3.02
CA PHE A 180 3.50 -12.98 3.91
C PHE A 180 3.47 -13.75 5.23
N ALA A 181 3.95 -13.15 6.33
CA ALA A 181 4.04 -13.80 7.64
C ALA A 181 3.18 -13.15 8.73
N THR A 182 2.55 -13.97 9.58
CA THR A 182 2.08 -13.55 10.90
C THR A 182 2.44 -14.61 11.94
N ARG A 183 2.61 -14.24 13.22
CA ARG A 183 3.03 -15.18 14.28
C ARG A 183 2.01 -16.28 14.58
N THR A 184 0.75 -16.11 14.16
CA THR A 184 -0.39 -16.97 14.52
C THR A 184 -1.11 -17.56 13.31
N SER A 185 -0.69 -17.21 12.08
CA SER A 185 -1.31 -17.68 10.83
C SER A 185 -0.25 -18.26 9.91
N PRO A 186 -0.65 -19.06 8.89
CA PRO A 186 0.29 -19.60 7.92
C PRO A 186 1.15 -18.52 7.28
N ILE A 187 2.42 -18.83 7.05
CA ILE A 187 3.31 -17.98 6.24
C ILE A 187 3.17 -18.46 4.80
N ILE A 188 2.91 -17.55 3.87
CA ILE A 188 2.91 -17.85 2.43
C ILE A 188 4.10 -17.17 1.77
N GLU A 189 4.92 -17.96 1.09
CA GLU A 189 6.05 -17.50 0.29
C GLU A 189 5.76 -17.71 -1.20
N LEU A 190 5.91 -16.67 -2.01
CA LEU A 190 5.94 -16.76 -3.47
C LEU A 190 7.39 -16.60 -3.93
N ARG A 191 7.90 -17.55 -4.70
CA ARG A 191 9.23 -17.51 -5.31
C ARG A 191 9.14 -17.46 -6.83
N ALA A 192 10.11 -16.80 -7.44
CA ALA A 192 10.33 -16.72 -8.87
C ALA A 192 11.85 -16.73 -9.11
N GLY A 193 12.40 -17.62 -9.95
CA GLY A 193 13.87 -17.72 -9.93
C GLY A 193 14.62 -18.63 -10.91
N HIS A 194 15.85 -18.91 -10.42
CA HIS A 194 17.11 -19.30 -11.06
C HIS A 194 17.63 -18.32 -12.13
N LEU A 195 17.73 -17.06 -11.70
CA LEU A 195 18.33 -15.99 -12.50
C LEU A 195 19.85 -15.96 -12.36
N GLU A 196 20.55 -15.57 -13.41
CA GLU A 196 21.99 -15.31 -13.36
C GLU A 196 22.28 -13.98 -12.64
N LEU A 197 21.41 -12.98 -12.84
CA LEU A 197 21.56 -11.63 -12.30
C LEU A 197 20.23 -11.08 -11.77
N PRO A 198 20.22 -10.28 -10.68
CA PRO A 198 19.01 -9.64 -10.17
C PRO A 198 18.31 -8.74 -11.20
N ALA A 199 19.07 -8.13 -12.12
CA ALA A 199 18.53 -7.28 -13.18
C ALA A 199 17.54 -7.99 -14.14
N GLN A 200 17.50 -9.33 -14.13
CA GLN A 200 16.58 -10.14 -14.94
C GLN A 200 15.20 -10.33 -14.28
N ILE A 201 15.00 -9.89 -13.04
CA ILE A 201 13.72 -10.01 -12.33
C ILE A 201 12.53 -9.48 -13.14
N PRO A 202 12.60 -8.28 -13.77
CA PRO A 202 11.51 -7.78 -14.61
C PRO A 202 11.13 -8.70 -15.79
N GLU A 203 12.03 -9.56 -16.25
CA GLU A 203 11.75 -10.48 -17.37
C GLU A 203 10.84 -11.64 -16.95
N ILE A 204 10.89 -12.05 -15.67
CA ILE A 204 10.01 -13.09 -15.12
C ILE A 204 8.64 -12.49 -14.75
N PHE A 205 8.66 -11.34 -14.09
CA PHE A 205 7.46 -10.59 -13.70
C PHE A 205 6.96 -9.78 -14.89
N VAL A 206 6.32 -10.47 -15.84
CA VAL A 206 5.56 -9.87 -16.96
C VAL A 206 4.10 -10.36 -16.93
N VAL A 207 3.17 -9.58 -17.47
CA VAL A 207 1.74 -9.97 -17.51
C VAL A 207 1.57 -11.29 -18.26
N GLY A 208 0.69 -12.15 -17.75
CA GLY A 208 0.29 -13.42 -18.37
C GLY A 208 0.43 -14.62 -17.45
N THR A 209 0.07 -15.79 -18.00
CA THR A 209 0.10 -17.07 -17.28
C THR A 209 1.52 -17.58 -17.10
N LYS A 210 1.82 -18.00 -15.88
CA LYS A 210 3.12 -18.50 -15.43
C LYS A 210 3.02 -19.98 -15.09
N GLN A 211 4.12 -20.68 -15.34
CA GLN A 211 4.27 -22.08 -14.98
C GLN A 211 4.77 -22.18 -13.53
N PHE A 212 4.29 -23.19 -12.82
CA PHE A 212 4.91 -23.60 -11.57
C PHE A 212 6.10 -24.51 -11.88
N SER A 213 7.22 -24.27 -11.21
CA SER A 213 8.43 -25.07 -11.39
C SER A 213 9.01 -25.47 -10.05
N PRO A 214 9.62 -26.67 -9.96
CA PRO A 214 10.31 -27.09 -8.74
C PRO A 214 11.37 -26.07 -8.33
N PHE A 215 11.31 -25.62 -7.07
CA PHE A 215 12.22 -24.63 -6.49
C PHE A 215 12.27 -23.30 -7.26
N ALA A 216 11.20 -22.98 -8.00
CA ALA A 216 11.14 -21.83 -8.89
C ALA A 216 12.27 -21.78 -9.94
N ALA A 217 12.77 -22.92 -10.44
CA ALA A 217 13.93 -22.98 -11.36
C ALA A 217 13.74 -22.33 -12.75
N ASP A 218 12.52 -22.28 -13.28
CA ASP A 218 12.21 -21.66 -14.59
C ASP A 218 10.79 -21.09 -14.60
N GLY A 219 10.31 -20.71 -13.42
CA GLY A 219 8.92 -20.35 -13.17
C GLY A 219 8.72 -19.88 -11.74
N PHE A 220 7.55 -20.23 -11.19
CA PHE A 220 7.15 -19.81 -9.86
C PHE A 220 6.98 -20.99 -8.90
N GLU A 221 7.09 -20.71 -7.61
CA GLU A 221 6.76 -21.63 -6.54
C GLU A 221 5.94 -20.92 -5.48
N ILE A 222 4.88 -21.56 -4.98
CA ILE A 222 4.16 -21.13 -3.78
C ILE A 222 4.44 -22.12 -2.67
N ILE A 223 4.86 -21.59 -1.51
CA ILE A 223 5.15 -22.35 -0.30
C ILE A 223 4.24 -21.87 0.83
N ILE A 224 3.65 -22.80 1.59
CA ILE A 224 2.85 -22.51 2.77
C ILE A 224 3.50 -23.17 3.97
N HIS A 225 3.85 -22.37 4.98
CA HIS A 225 4.30 -22.86 6.27
C HIS A 225 3.17 -22.79 7.29
N ASP A 226 2.73 -23.96 7.75
CA ASP A 226 1.72 -24.05 8.81
C ASP A 226 2.32 -23.59 10.17
N PRO A 227 1.56 -22.85 10.99
CA PRO A 227 2.00 -22.47 12.33
C PRO A 227 2.37 -23.70 13.16
N GLY A 228 3.59 -23.74 13.68
CA GLY A 228 4.11 -24.85 14.49
C GLY A 228 4.71 -26.02 13.70
N TYR A 229 4.62 -26.01 12.36
CA TYR A 229 5.16 -27.06 11.49
C TYR A 229 5.99 -26.49 10.31
N TYR A 230 6.77 -25.44 10.58
CA TYR A 230 7.54 -24.70 9.56
C TYR A 230 8.54 -25.54 8.74
N TYR A 231 9.03 -26.65 9.29
CA TYR A 231 10.06 -27.52 8.68
C TYR A 231 9.51 -28.51 7.64
N LEU A 232 8.18 -28.59 7.48
CA LEU A 232 7.52 -29.46 6.51
C LEU A 232 6.43 -28.67 5.77
N PRO A 233 6.81 -27.68 4.94
CA PRO A 233 5.86 -26.82 4.26
C PRO A 233 5.07 -27.57 3.18
N TRP A 234 3.95 -26.97 2.78
CA TRP A 234 3.26 -27.32 1.55
C TRP A 234 3.88 -26.54 0.40
N THR A 235 4.13 -27.17 -0.73
CA THR A 235 4.74 -26.50 -1.89
C THR A 235 4.13 -26.97 -3.21
N THR A 236 4.13 -26.08 -4.21
CA THR A 236 3.88 -26.46 -5.61
C THR A 236 5.02 -27.29 -6.23
N SER A 237 6.19 -27.37 -5.58
CA SER A 237 7.44 -27.96 -6.11
C SER A 237 7.65 -29.45 -5.86
N ASP A 238 6.62 -30.23 -5.52
CA ASP A 238 6.78 -31.68 -5.34
C ASP A 238 7.08 -32.35 -6.69
N THR A 239 8.35 -32.70 -6.91
CA THR A 239 8.92 -33.19 -8.17
C THR A 239 8.30 -34.49 -8.66
N ALA A 240 7.62 -35.25 -7.79
CA ALA A 240 6.95 -36.48 -8.16
C ALA A 240 5.49 -36.27 -8.64
N ARG A 241 4.98 -35.03 -8.62
CA ARG A 241 3.55 -34.74 -8.78
C ARG A 241 3.27 -33.64 -9.80
N GLY A 242 2.24 -33.85 -10.61
CA GLY A 242 1.86 -32.91 -11.67
C GLY A 242 1.12 -31.67 -11.14
N GLN A 243 1.28 -30.56 -11.87
CA GLN A 243 0.56 -29.29 -11.70
C GLN A 243 -0.57 -29.12 -12.73
N GLU A 244 -1.10 -30.22 -13.28
CA GLU A 244 -2.21 -30.15 -14.24
C GLU A 244 -3.43 -29.45 -13.63
N GLY A 245 -3.96 -28.45 -14.34
CA GLY A 245 -5.06 -27.60 -13.89
C GLY A 245 -4.66 -26.48 -12.93
N SER A 246 -3.39 -26.39 -12.53
CA SER A 246 -2.87 -25.26 -11.77
C SER A 246 -2.47 -24.11 -12.70
N SER A 247 -2.64 -22.87 -12.24
CA SER A 247 -2.22 -21.65 -12.92
C SER A 247 -1.80 -20.58 -11.92
N LEU A 248 -0.78 -19.81 -12.29
CA LEU A 248 -0.49 -18.50 -11.73
C LEU A 248 -0.63 -17.50 -12.88
N ASN A 249 -1.37 -16.42 -12.71
CA ASN A 249 -1.55 -15.39 -13.73
C ASN A 249 -1.22 -14.02 -13.17
N ILE A 250 -0.20 -13.37 -13.71
CA ILE A 250 0.08 -11.97 -13.38
C ILE A 250 -0.83 -11.11 -14.25
N SER A 251 -1.70 -10.32 -13.62
CA SER A 251 -2.69 -9.47 -14.29
C SER A 251 -2.22 -8.04 -14.45
N GLU A 252 -1.48 -7.52 -13.46
CA GLU A 252 -1.03 -6.12 -13.42
C GLU A 252 0.40 -6.01 -12.89
N ILE A 253 1.13 -5.01 -13.40
CA ILE A 253 2.49 -4.69 -12.99
C ILE A 253 2.67 -3.17 -13.01
N LEU A 254 3.37 -2.65 -12.02
CA LEU A 254 3.77 -1.27 -11.91
C LEU A 254 5.24 -1.19 -11.47
N GLU A 255 6.10 -0.64 -12.32
CA GLU A 255 7.46 -0.29 -11.92
C GLU A 255 7.43 0.98 -11.07
N ILE A 256 8.18 0.97 -9.97
CA ILE A 256 8.16 2.01 -8.95
C ILE A 256 9.47 2.76 -8.96
N ASN A 257 9.39 4.08 -9.17
CA ASN A 257 10.52 4.96 -8.93
C ASN A 257 10.68 5.21 -7.43
N THR A 258 11.61 4.49 -6.81
CA THR A 258 11.91 4.60 -5.37
C THR A 258 12.65 5.89 -5.00
N GLY A 259 13.15 6.64 -6.00
CA GLY A 259 14.06 7.76 -5.78
C GLY A 259 15.47 7.35 -5.32
N SER A 260 15.71 6.06 -5.07
CA SER A 260 17.03 5.54 -4.69
C SER A 260 17.78 5.03 -5.91
N SER A 261 19.08 5.31 -5.99
CA SER A 261 19.96 4.73 -7.02
C SER A 261 20.35 3.27 -6.76
N HIS A 262 19.91 2.70 -5.64
CA HIS A 262 20.33 1.38 -5.17
C HIS A 262 19.18 0.38 -5.04
N GLU A 263 17.94 0.81 -5.33
CA GLU A 263 16.75 -0.02 -5.14
C GLU A 263 15.82 0.09 -6.34
N ASN A 264 15.69 -0.99 -7.09
CA ASN A 264 14.60 -1.12 -8.05
C ASN A 264 13.45 -1.87 -7.40
N LEU A 265 12.22 -1.48 -7.72
CA LEU A 265 11.02 -2.04 -7.12
C LEU A 265 9.93 -2.15 -8.19
N LEU A 266 9.28 -3.31 -8.23
CA LEU A 266 8.06 -3.52 -8.99
C LEU A 266 6.96 -3.95 -8.03
N LYS A 267 5.74 -3.55 -8.32
CA LYS A 267 4.53 -4.07 -7.68
C LYS A 267 3.73 -4.82 -8.71
N PHE A 268 3.12 -5.93 -8.33
CA PHE A 268 2.36 -6.74 -9.25
C PHE A 268 1.18 -7.40 -8.55
N THR A 269 0.16 -7.69 -9.33
CA THR A 269 -1.00 -8.48 -8.92
C THR A 269 -1.01 -9.80 -9.67
N ALA A 270 -1.21 -10.89 -8.93
CA ALA A 270 -1.25 -12.24 -9.47
C ALA A 270 -2.38 -13.06 -8.85
N ASP A 271 -3.15 -13.73 -9.69
CA ASP A 271 -4.13 -14.72 -9.29
C ASP A 271 -3.51 -16.12 -9.38
N PHE A 272 -3.76 -16.95 -8.38
CA PHE A 272 -3.33 -18.34 -8.39
C PHE A 272 -4.49 -19.28 -8.09
N ASN A 273 -4.45 -20.41 -8.77
CA ASN A 273 -5.24 -21.58 -8.47
C ASN A 273 -4.30 -22.77 -8.66
N CYS A 274 -3.95 -23.49 -7.59
CA CYS A 274 -2.92 -24.51 -7.66
C CYS A 274 -3.11 -25.65 -6.66
N LYS A 275 -2.30 -26.69 -6.87
CA LYS A 275 -2.15 -27.82 -5.95
C LYS A 275 -0.85 -27.64 -5.20
N VAL A 276 -0.94 -27.66 -3.87
CA VAL A 276 0.23 -27.70 -2.99
C VAL A 276 0.32 -29.07 -2.32
N TYR A 277 1.54 -29.58 -2.21
CA TYR A 277 1.84 -30.94 -1.78
C TYR A 277 2.77 -30.95 -0.57
N ARG A 278 2.75 -32.07 0.15
CA ARG A 278 3.64 -32.35 1.29
C ARG A 278 4.26 -33.73 1.13
N GLU A 279 5.44 -33.95 1.72
CA GLU A 279 6.33 -35.12 1.57
C GLU A 279 5.65 -36.51 1.69
N TYR A 280 4.52 -36.63 2.40
CA TYR A 280 3.75 -37.88 2.54
C TYR A 280 2.64 -38.05 1.51
N GLY A 281 2.67 -37.24 0.47
CA GLY A 281 1.75 -37.34 -0.63
C GLY A 281 0.35 -36.80 -0.38
N GLN A 282 0.23 -35.92 0.60
CA GLN A 282 -0.98 -35.13 0.81
C GLN A 282 -1.06 -34.02 -0.25
N MET A 283 -2.28 -33.64 -0.62
CA MET A 283 -2.54 -32.57 -1.57
C MET A 283 -3.60 -31.64 -0.98
N ARG A 284 -3.38 -30.34 -1.12
CA ARG A 284 -4.37 -29.31 -0.84
C ARG A 284 -4.57 -28.45 -2.07
N HIS A 285 -5.81 -28.01 -2.26
CA HIS A 285 -6.12 -26.98 -3.23
C HIS A 285 -5.92 -25.60 -2.59
N LEU A 286 -5.33 -24.70 -3.35
CA LEU A 286 -5.08 -23.33 -2.96
C LEU A 286 -5.54 -22.41 -4.09
N GLU A 287 -6.41 -21.47 -3.80
CA GLU A 287 -6.81 -20.41 -4.73
C GLU A 287 -6.74 -19.05 -4.04
N GLY A 288 -6.40 -18.01 -4.78
CA GLY A 288 -6.25 -16.68 -4.20
C GLY A 288 -5.68 -15.64 -5.14
N THR A 289 -5.49 -14.45 -4.59
CA THR A 289 -4.92 -13.27 -5.24
C THR A 289 -3.81 -12.71 -4.35
N PHE A 290 -2.72 -12.33 -4.99
CA PHE A 290 -1.55 -11.70 -4.41
C PHE A 290 -1.40 -10.32 -5.05
N THR A 291 -1.25 -9.28 -4.24
CA THR A 291 -0.73 -7.98 -4.66
C THR A 291 0.47 -7.65 -3.78
N GLY A 292 1.64 -7.50 -4.38
CA GLY A 292 2.86 -7.34 -3.61
C GLY A 292 4.02 -6.81 -4.42
N TYR A 293 5.17 -6.69 -3.75
CA TYR A 293 6.36 -6.07 -4.31
C TYR A 293 7.42 -7.11 -4.69
N VAL A 294 8.34 -6.74 -5.58
CA VAL A 294 9.64 -7.41 -5.79
C VAL A 294 10.71 -6.33 -5.86
N ARG A 295 11.78 -6.49 -5.08
CA ARG A 295 12.93 -5.59 -5.03
C ARG A 295 14.18 -6.27 -5.58
N TRP A 296 15.04 -5.51 -6.27
CA TRP A 296 16.34 -5.99 -6.75
C TRP A 296 17.39 -4.88 -6.91
#